data_AF-A0A843ARY7-F1
#
_entry.id   AF-A0A843ARY7-F1
#
_cell.length_a   1.000
_cell.length_b   1.000
_cell.length_c   1.000
_cell.angle_alpha   90.00
_cell.angle_beta   90.00
_cell.angle_gamma   90.00
#
_symmetry.space_group_name_H-M   'P 1'
#
loop_
_entity.id
_entity.type
_entity.pdbx_description
1 polymer ?
#
loop_
_entity_poly.entity_id
_entity_poly.type
_entity_poly.pdbx_seq_one_letter_code
_entity_poly.pdbx_strand_id
1 'polypeptide(L)'
;MEADLKIKLDELEKQIISKDYPKNINSIRYWAGADVIIRPRRSKDLIDWLDNQNLIISSQETIPQRRAVITTDARELSWLFKELRNIFSDKIDYISKYDFYGLLAQAAIDYLESNKEIDREELLLTVLSQARNFN
;
A
#
# COMPACT_ATOMS: atom_id res chain seq x y z
N MET A 1 4.06 20.15 11.78
CA MET A 1 4.30 19.15 10.72
C MET A 1 3.92 17.75 11.21
N GLU A 2 4.54 17.22 12.27
CA GLU A 2 4.16 15.90 12.82
C GLU A 2 2.74 15.83 13.38
N ALA A 3 2.28 16.89 14.06
CA ALA A 3 0.90 16.96 14.56
C ALA A 3 -0.15 16.92 13.44
N ASP A 4 0.14 17.53 12.29
CA ASP A 4 -0.76 17.55 11.11
C ASP A 4 -0.82 16.19 10.42
N LEU A 5 0.34 15.52 10.29
CA LEU A 5 0.40 14.15 9.79
C LEU A 5 -0.44 13.20 10.65
N LYS A 6 -0.27 13.28 11.98
CA LYS A 6 -1.03 12.45 12.91
C LYS A 6 -2.54 12.65 12.76
N ILE A 7 -2.99 13.91 12.67
CA ILE A 7 -4.41 14.22 12.48
C ILE A 7 -4.96 13.59 11.20
N LYS A 8 -4.24 13.74 10.07
CA LYS A 8 -4.65 13.15 8.78
C LYS A 8 -4.74 11.62 8.83
N LEU A 9 -3.80 10.96 9.52
CA LEU A 9 -3.82 9.51 9.69
C LEU A 9 -4.97 9.05 10.60
N ASP A 10 -5.25 9.80 11.68
CA ASP A 10 -6.36 9.53 12.59
C ASP A 10 -7.72 9.74 11.90
N GLU A 11 -7.83 10.72 11.00
CA GLU A 11 -9.02 10.92 10.16
C GLU A 11 -9.21 9.77 9.17
N LEU A 12 -8.14 9.32 8.52
CA LEU A 12 -8.19 8.20 7.58
C LEU A 12 -8.54 6.88 8.29
N GLU A 13 -8.01 6.65 9.49
CA GLU A 13 -8.39 5.52 10.34
C GLU A 13 -9.88 5.51 10.65
N LYS A 14 -10.44 6.67 11.06
CA LYS A 14 -11.88 6.80 11.32
C LYS A 14 -12.71 6.47 10.10
N GLN A 15 -12.30 6.90 8.90
CA GLN A 15 -12.99 6.57 7.65
C GLN A 15 -13.00 5.07 7.35
N ILE A 16 -11.88 4.38 7.60
CA ILE A 16 -11.79 2.92 7.44
C ILE A 16 -12.73 2.22 8.42
N ILE A 17 -12.69 2.59 9.71
CA ILE A 17 -13.52 1.99 10.76
C ILE A 17 -15.02 2.21 10.48
N SER A 18 -15.39 3.41 10.04
CA SER A 18 -16.78 3.74 9.69
C SER A 18 -17.22 3.17 8.34
N LYS A 19 -16.30 2.56 7.57
CA LYS A 19 -16.52 2.07 6.20
C LYS A 19 -16.99 3.17 5.25
N ASP A 20 -16.61 4.42 5.53
CA ASP A 20 -16.96 5.60 4.74
C ASP A 20 -16.00 5.79 3.56
N TYR A 21 -16.06 4.84 2.62
CA TYR A 21 -15.23 4.88 1.42
C TYR A 21 -15.77 5.88 0.39
N PRO A 22 -14.92 6.42 -0.49
CA PRO A 22 -15.38 7.29 -1.57
C PRO A 22 -16.49 6.65 -2.39
N LYS A 23 -17.55 7.40 -2.71
CA LYS A 23 -18.69 6.91 -3.51
C LYS A 23 -18.27 6.32 -4.86
N ASN A 24 -17.14 6.77 -5.38
CA ASN A 24 -16.56 6.33 -6.64
C ASN A 24 -15.52 5.21 -6.48
N ILE A 25 -15.51 4.46 -5.36
CA ILE A 25 -14.54 3.39 -5.07
C ILE A 25 -14.38 2.40 -6.23
N ASN A 26 -15.49 2.06 -6.91
CA ASN A 26 -15.49 1.17 -8.07
C ASN A 26 -14.75 1.71 -9.30
N SER A 27 -14.52 3.02 -9.37
CA SER A 27 -13.76 3.69 -10.43
C SER A 27 -12.28 3.92 -10.07
N ILE A 28 -11.88 3.60 -8.84
CA ILE A 28 -10.50 3.73 -8.40
C ILE A 28 -9.63 2.78 -9.23
N ARG A 29 -8.70 3.39 -9.98
CA ARG A 29 -7.64 2.65 -10.67
C ARG A 29 -6.78 1.91 -9.65
N TYR A 30 -6.49 0.66 -9.97
CA TYR A 30 -5.52 -0.16 -9.26
C TYR A 30 -4.16 0.54 -9.15
N TRP A 31 -3.51 0.39 -7.99
CA TRP A 31 -2.19 0.95 -7.76
C TRP A 31 -1.14 0.23 -8.62
N ALA A 32 -0.27 1.03 -9.24
CA ALA A 32 0.93 0.59 -9.91
C ALA A 32 1.96 1.72 -9.81
N GLY A 33 3.00 1.52 -9.01
CA GLY A 33 4.03 2.53 -8.77
C GLY A 33 4.98 2.13 -7.63
N ALA A 34 6.21 2.67 -7.67
CA ALA A 34 7.26 2.40 -6.69
C ALA A 34 7.50 0.90 -6.46
N ASP A 35 7.61 0.13 -7.56
CA ASP A 35 7.78 -1.32 -7.54
C ASP A 35 6.68 -2.10 -6.79
N VAL A 36 5.50 -1.50 -6.66
CA VAL A 36 4.31 -2.16 -6.11
C VAL A 36 3.18 -2.16 -7.13
N ILE A 37 2.53 -3.32 -7.28
CA ILE A 37 1.27 -3.47 -8.02
C ILE A 37 0.22 -4.07 -7.10
N ILE A 38 -1.01 -3.54 -7.15
CA ILE A 38 -2.16 -4.08 -6.41
C ILE A 38 -3.22 -4.47 -7.43
N ARG A 39 -3.67 -5.74 -7.44
CA ARG A 39 -4.67 -6.23 -8.41
C ARG A 39 -5.62 -7.26 -7.78
N PRO A 40 -6.83 -7.43 -8.35
CA PRO A 40 -7.79 -8.41 -7.83
C PRO A 40 -7.45 -9.85 -8.18
N ARG A 41 -6.63 -10.06 -9.22
CA ARG A 41 -6.32 -11.39 -9.76
C ARG A 41 -4.90 -11.40 -10.31
N ARG A 42 -4.29 -12.59 -10.28
CA ARG A 42 -3.05 -12.87 -11.01
C ARG A 42 -3.29 -12.81 -12.51
N SER A 43 -2.25 -12.45 -13.24
CA SER A 43 -2.23 -12.43 -14.69
C SER A 43 -0.82 -12.72 -15.18
N LYS A 44 -0.67 -13.23 -16.41
CA LYS A 44 0.66 -13.64 -16.94
C LYS A 44 1.64 -12.47 -16.98
N ASP A 45 1.18 -11.29 -17.42
CA ASP A 45 1.97 -10.04 -17.41
C ASP A 45 2.48 -9.67 -16.01
N LEU A 46 1.71 -9.97 -14.96
CA LEU A 46 2.12 -9.70 -13.59
C LEU A 46 3.20 -10.67 -13.10
N ILE A 47 3.08 -11.95 -13.47
CA ILE A 47 4.09 -12.97 -13.15
C ILE A 47 5.39 -12.62 -13.88
N ASP A 48 5.31 -12.36 -15.19
CA ASP A 48 6.45 -11.95 -16.00
C ASP A 48 7.10 -10.66 -15.44
N TRP A 49 6.31 -9.72 -14.91
CA TRP A 49 6.82 -8.51 -14.27
C TRP A 49 7.56 -8.78 -12.95
N LEU A 50 7.12 -9.74 -12.14
CA LEU A 50 7.82 -10.15 -10.92
C LEU A 50 9.12 -10.89 -11.25
N ASP A 51 9.10 -11.79 -12.24
CA ASP A 51 10.23 -12.64 -12.61
C ASP A 51 11.36 -11.86 -13.30
N ASN A 52 11.04 -10.80 -14.05
CA ASN A 52 12.01 -9.97 -14.76
C ASN A 52 12.62 -8.88 -13.85
N GLN A 53 12.96 -9.22 -12.61
CA GLN A 53 13.64 -8.31 -11.71
C GLN A 53 15.16 -8.45 -11.82
N ASN A 54 15.82 -7.40 -12.30
CA ASN A 54 17.28 -7.30 -12.26
C ASN A 54 17.75 -7.08 -10.81
N LEU A 55 18.95 -7.56 -10.48
CA LEU A 55 19.62 -7.24 -9.22
C LEU A 55 19.84 -5.71 -9.15
N ILE A 56 19.18 -5.04 -8.22
CA ILE A 56 19.36 -3.60 -7.97
C ILE A 56 20.26 -3.46 -6.74
N ILE A 57 21.39 -2.78 -6.89
CA ILE A 57 22.21 -2.34 -5.76
C ILE A 57 21.75 -0.91 -5.43
N SER A 58 21.00 -0.74 -4.34
CA SER A 58 20.49 0.56 -3.88
C SER A 58 20.89 0.84 -2.42
N SER A 59 20.87 2.11 -2.03
CA SER A 59 21.03 2.55 -0.64
C SER A 59 19.71 2.52 0.15
N GLN A 60 18.73 1.74 -0.31
CA GLN A 60 17.42 1.62 0.31
C GLN A 60 17.53 0.77 1.58
N GLU A 61 16.69 1.06 2.56
CA GLU A 61 16.66 0.29 3.81
C GLU A 61 16.02 -1.10 3.61
N THR A 62 15.14 -1.22 2.62
CA THR A 62 14.53 -2.48 2.23
C THR A 62 15.22 -3.11 1.03
N ILE A 63 15.16 -4.45 0.93
CA ILE A 63 15.62 -5.15 -0.28
C ILE A 63 14.81 -4.60 -1.46
N PRO A 64 15.46 -4.02 -2.49
CA PRO A 64 14.77 -3.53 -3.67
C PRO A 64 14.09 -4.73 -4.35
N GLN A 65 12.78 -4.87 -4.14
CA GLN A 65 11.99 -5.99 -4.61
C GLN A 65 10.62 -5.53 -5.11
N ARG A 66 10.28 -5.97 -6.32
CA ARG A 66 8.93 -5.82 -6.86
C ARG A 66 7.95 -6.62 -6.02
N ARG A 67 6.86 -5.98 -5.61
CA ARG A 67 5.79 -6.59 -4.80
C ARG A 67 4.46 -6.52 -5.52
N ALA A 68 3.73 -7.62 -5.52
CA ALA A 68 2.39 -7.69 -6.05
C ALA A 68 1.41 -8.13 -4.96
N VAL A 69 0.46 -7.26 -4.61
CA VAL A 69 -0.61 -7.57 -3.66
C VAL A 69 -1.84 -8.05 -4.45
N ILE A 70 -2.23 -9.30 -4.26
CA ILE A 70 -3.40 -9.91 -4.92
C ILE A 70 -4.52 -10.10 -3.91
N THR A 71 -5.58 -9.30 -4.00
CA THR A 71 -6.70 -9.33 -3.05
C THR A 71 -8.00 -8.89 -3.70
N THR A 72 -9.14 -9.44 -3.25
CA THR A 72 -10.48 -9.00 -3.67
C THR A 72 -10.73 -7.51 -3.39
N ASP A 73 -10.10 -6.98 -2.35
CA ASP A 73 -10.23 -5.59 -1.87
C ASP A 73 -9.21 -4.65 -2.54
N ALA A 74 -8.75 -4.99 -3.74
CA ALA A 74 -7.69 -4.29 -4.43
C ALA A 74 -8.01 -2.80 -4.69
N ARG A 75 -9.28 -2.41 -4.80
CA ARG A 75 -9.65 -1.00 -5.03
C ARG A 75 -9.54 -0.17 -3.76
N GLU A 76 -10.04 -0.69 -2.65
CA GLU A 76 -9.96 -0.07 -1.33
C GLU A 76 -8.50 0.04 -0.89
N LEU A 77 -7.71 -1.01 -1.10
CA LEU A 77 -6.28 -0.93 -0.81
C LEU A 77 -5.56 0.07 -1.73
N SER A 78 -5.91 0.11 -3.02
CA SER A 78 -5.36 1.11 -3.95
C SER A 78 -5.79 2.54 -3.63
N TRP A 79 -6.98 2.73 -3.06
CA TRP A 79 -7.44 4.01 -2.54
C TRP A 79 -6.60 4.42 -1.32
N LEU A 80 -6.40 3.53 -0.36
CA LEU A 80 -5.54 3.78 0.81
C LEU A 80 -4.12 4.20 0.39
N PHE A 81 -3.51 3.52 -0.59
CA PHE A 81 -2.19 3.91 -1.11
C PHE A 81 -2.17 5.32 -1.70
N LYS A 82 -3.28 5.78 -2.32
CA LYS A 82 -3.41 7.14 -2.85
C LYS A 82 -3.57 8.17 -1.72
N GLU A 83 -4.37 7.89 -0.71
CA GLU A 83 -4.48 8.77 0.46
C GLU A 83 -3.14 8.90 1.18
N LEU A 84 -2.45 7.78 1.40
CA LEU A 84 -1.12 7.77 2.02
C LEU A 84 -0.09 8.52 1.16
N ARG A 85 -0.15 8.41 -0.17
CA ARG A 85 0.68 9.25 -1.06
C ARG A 85 0.46 10.74 -0.81
N ASN A 86 -0.79 11.16 -0.69
CA ASN A 86 -1.11 12.58 -0.48
C ASN A 86 -0.64 13.04 0.91
N ILE A 87 -0.92 12.23 1.93
CA ILE A 87 -0.56 12.51 3.33
C ILE A 87 0.96 12.59 3.53
N PHE A 88 1.73 11.71 2.91
CA PHE A 88 3.19 11.65 3.04
C PHE A 88 3.93 12.43 1.94
N SER A 89 3.24 13.16 1.06
CA SER A 89 3.85 13.79 -0.12
C SER A 89 5.05 14.70 0.17
N ASP A 90 5.06 15.37 1.33
CA ASP A 90 6.17 16.22 1.79
C ASP A 90 7.25 15.47 2.58
N LYS A 91 7.02 14.20 2.92
CA LYS A 91 7.93 13.32 3.69
C LYS A 91 8.68 12.32 2.83
N ILE A 92 8.08 11.86 1.73
CA ILE A 92 8.72 10.90 0.83
C ILE A 92 9.33 11.63 -0.37
N ASP A 93 10.55 11.24 -0.75
CA ASP A 93 11.23 11.75 -1.92
C ASP A 93 11.30 10.70 -3.03
N TYR A 94 12.09 10.98 -4.07
CA TYR A 94 12.23 10.07 -5.20
C TYR A 94 12.78 8.69 -4.81
N ILE A 95 13.60 8.61 -3.75
CA ILE A 95 14.29 7.41 -3.27
C ILE A 95 13.46 6.74 -2.17
N SER A 96 13.06 7.47 -1.13
CA SER A 96 12.38 6.90 0.05
C SER A 96 10.97 6.40 -0.25
N LYS A 97 10.35 6.80 -1.38
CA LYS A 97 9.07 6.25 -1.82
C LYS A 97 9.10 4.73 -2.03
N TYR A 98 10.24 4.17 -2.47
CA TYR A 98 10.34 2.73 -2.73
C TYR A 98 10.29 1.94 -1.43
N ASP A 99 10.99 2.41 -0.39
CA ASP A 99 10.91 1.84 0.96
C ASP A 99 9.51 2.00 1.53
N PHE A 100 8.94 3.22 1.46
CA PHE A 100 7.59 3.49 1.98
C PHE A 100 6.55 2.55 1.38
N TYR A 101 6.37 2.56 0.05
CA TYR A 101 5.36 1.73 -0.59
C TYR A 101 5.69 0.23 -0.52
N GLY A 102 6.97 -0.13 -0.52
CA GLY A 102 7.43 -1.51 -0.31
C GLY A 102 6.99 -2.06 1.05
N LEU A 103 7.17 -1.28 2.12
CA LEU A 103 6.71 -1.64 3.47
C LEU A 103 5.20 -1.77 3.55
N LEU A 104 4.44 -0.83 2.95
CA LEU A 104 2.97 -0.93 2.91
C LEU A 104 2.50 -2.19 2.18
N ALA A 105 3.14 -2.52 1.05
CA ALA A 105 2.83 -3.71 0.28
C ALA A 105 3.17 -4.99 1.05
N GLN A 106 4.31 -5.00 1.75
CA GLN A 106 4.71 -6.13 2.58
C GLN A 106 3.70 -6.38 3.70
N ALA A 107 3.30 -5.33 4.43
CA ALA A 107 2.29 -5.45 5.49
C ALA A 107 0.96 -6.02 4.97
N ALA A 108 0.54 -5.61 3.76
CA ALA A 108 -0.65 -6.17 3.11
C ALA A 108 -0.47 -7.67 2.76
N ILE A 109 0.68 -8.05 2.20
CA ILE A 109 0.98 -9.44 1.85
C ILE A 109 1.01 -10.31 3.11
N ASP A 110 1.70 -9.86 4.16
CA ASP A 110 1.83 -10.59 5.42
C ASP A 110 0.46 -10.83 6.07
N TYR A 111 -0.43 -9.82 6.05
CA TYR A 111 -1.82 -9.97 6.51
C TYR A 111 -2.59 -11.02 5.68
N LEU A 112 -2.50 -10.95 4.35
CA LEU A 112 -3.22 -11.86 3.45
C LEU A 112 -2.73 -13.32 3.57
N GLU A 113 -1.44 -13.52 3.83
CA GLU A 113 -0.84 -14.86 4.00
C GLU A 113 -1.12 -15.46 5.38
N SER A 114 -1.22 -14.61 6.41
CA SER A 114 -1.43 -15.05 7.79
C SER A 114 -2.90 -15.34 8.13
N ASN A 115 -3.85 -14.85 7.35
CA ASN A 115 -5.28 -14.94 7.62
C ASN A 115 -6.01 -15.83 6.62
N LYS A 116 -6.85 -16.73 7.12
CA LYS A 116 -7.70 -17.61 6.28
C LYS A 116 -8.92 -16.90 5.72
N GLU A 117 -9.50 -16.03 6.55
CA GLU A 117 -10.62 -15.16 6.19
C GLU A 117 -10.09 -13.73 6.20
N ILE A 118 -10.30 -13.03 5.10
CA ILE A 118 -9.76 -11.68 4.91
C ILE A 118 -10.84 -10.70 5.31
N ASP A 119 -10.61 -9.95 6.40
CA ASP A 119 -11.39 -8.77 6.71
C ASP A 119 -10.76 -7.55 6.05
N ARG A 120 -11.56 -6.85 5.23
CA ARG A 120 -11.08 -5.69 4.47
C ARG A 120 -10.62 -4.57 5.40
N GLU A 121 -11.38 -4.27 6.44
CA GLU A 121 -11.07 -3.15 7.32
C GLU A 121 -9.78 -3.42 8.10
N GLU A 122 -9.59 -4.65 8.62
CA GLU A 122 -8.34 -5.06 9.26
C GLU A 122 -7.13 -5.04 8.32
N LEU A 123 -7.29 -5.47 7.06
CA LEU A 123 -6.25 -5.35 6.03
C LEU A 123 -5.83 -3.89 5.85
N LEU A 124 -6.79 -2.97 5.70
CA LEU A 124 -6.50 -1.54 5.53
C LEU A 124 -5.87 -0.92 6.78
N LEU A 125 -6.35 -1.29 7.98
CA LEU A 125 -5.79 -0.82 9.25
C LEU A 125 -4.36 -1.33 9.48
N THR A 126 -4.05 -2.57 9.07
CA THR A 126 -2.69 -3.14 9.14
C THR A 126 -1.73 -2.33 8.29
N VAL A 127 -2.13 -1.98 7.07
CA VAL A 127 -1.33 -1.15 6.16
C VAL A 127 -1.21 0.28 6.68
N LEU A 128 -2.28 0.87 7.21
CA LEU A 128 -2.24 2.20 7.82
C LEU A 128 -1.30 2.24 9.04
N SER A 129 -1.32 1.21 9.88
CA SER A 129 -0.41 1.06 11.01
C SER A 129 1.05 1.03 10.57
N GLN A 130 1.34 0.31 9.47
CA GLN A 130 2.69 0.33 8.89
C GLN A 130 3.10 1.74 8.43
N ALA A 131 2.18 2.51 7.84
CA ALA A 131 2.47 3.89 7.46
C ALA A 131 2.80 4.78 8.66
N ARG A 132 2.12 4.58 9.80
CA ARG A 132 2.38 5.34 11.05
C ARG A 132 3.80 5.13 11.59
N ASN A 133 4.39 3.97 11.31
CA ASN A 133 5.74 3.63 11.76
C ASN A 133 6.84 4.13 10.81
N PHE A 134 6.47 4.78 9.70
CA PHE A 134 7.41 5.36 8.75
C PHE A 134 7.90 6.73 9.23
N ASN A 135 9.20 6.86 9.50
CA ASN A 135 9.81 8.07 10.07
C ASN A 135 10.29 9.03 8.99
#